data_AF-A0A498P3P6-F1
#
_entry.id   AF-A0A498P3P6-F1
#
_cell.length_a   1.000
_cell.length_b   1.000
_cell.length_c   1.000
_cell.angle_alpha   90.00
_cell.angle_beta   90.00
_cell.angle_gamma   90.00
#
_symmetry.space_group_name_H-M   'P 1'
#
loop_
_entity.id
_entity.type
_entity.pdbx_description
1 polymer ?
#
loop_
_entity_poly.entity_id
_entity_poly.type
_entity_poly.pdbx_seq_one_letter_code
_entity_poly.pdbx_strand_id
1 'polypeptide(L)'
;MQPTPSLPQAVTDWESFLPSQFKRVLQPADWVWIAKCLYEPTGQLRQQIQTNWFYPPMQPKPSPPEPGWYFRQRMFLWAPMRMWGIPLKCPQCGRKMHHSGIYPKVREVIDMDSRYYLVGGDYPRCSACKLPVCPWSQDVLSQLDVAHRTLFPAVLTTQLALDRKCVTFLRPRTSGNSSSYFQSAVEEVHSEEWARRTIQYLSDCEHHLRKVALVQSAATPAFSAPAPFKPLPLAQWFETVHSNDILSHLDEMKGVITSTYGRILKMDSTKKVQ
;
A
#
# COMPACT_ATOMS: atom_id res chain seq x y z
N MET A 1 -51.95 5.42 -15.64
CA MET A 1 -50.79 4.51 -15.56
C MET A 1 -50.06 4.84 -14.26
N GLN A 2 -50.15 3.98 -13.25
CA GLN A 2 -49.38 4.13 -12.01
C GLN A 2 -47.94 3.67 -12.26
N PRO A 3 -46.92 4.36 -11.71
CA PRO A 3 -45.55 3.90 -11.82
C PRO A 3 -45.36 2.64 -10.97
N THR A 4 -44.87 1.58 -11.59
CA THR A 4 -44.52 0.33 -10.93
C THR A 4 -43.48 0.62 -9.83
N PRO A 5 -43.70 0.19 -8.58
CA PRO A 5 -42.70 0.38 -7.54
C PRO A 5 -41.45 -0.45 -7.88
N SER A 6 -40.30 0.21 -7.96
CA SER A 6 -39.01 -0.45 -8.15
C SER A 6 -38.76 -1.44 -7.01
N LEU A 7 -38.50 -2.71 -7.35
CA LEU A 7 -38.12 -3.75 -6.40
C LEU A 7 -36.94 -3.27 -5.53
N PRO A 8 -36.92 -3.58 -4.22
CA PRO A 8 -35.79 -3.24 -3.36
C PRO A 8 -34.51 -3.86 -3.93
N GLN A 9 -33.54 -3.03 -4.32
CA GLN A 9 -32.21 -3.53 -4.65
C GLN A 9 -31.63 -4.15 -3.38
N ALA A 10 -31.29 -5.44 -3.44
CA ALA A 10 -30.59 -6.11 -2.35
C ALA A 10 -29.30 -5.33 -2.03
N VAL A 11 -29.18 -4.84 -0.79
CA VAL A 11 -28.00 -4.10 -0.36
C VAL A 11 -26.81 -5.06 -0.37
N THR A 12 -25.83 -4.79 -1.22
CA THR A 12 -24.60 -5.58 -1.31
C THR A 12 -23.79 -5.44 -0.01
N ASP A 13 -23.54 -6.57 0.66
CA ASP A 13 -22.64 -6.61 1.82
C ASP A 13 -21.17 -6.62 1.37
N TRP A 14 -20.63 -5.42 1.13
CA TRP A 14 -19.26 -5.21 0.71
C TRP A 14 -18.22 -5.74 1.71
N GLU A 15 -18.54 -5.75 3.01
CA GLU A 15 -17.60 -6.15 4.05
C GLU A 15 -17.34 -7.66 4.06
N SER A 16 -18.31 -8.44 3.59
CA SER A 16 -18.19 -9.90 3.43
C SER A 16 -17.16 -10.30 2.37
N PHE A 17 -16.91 -9.42 1.39
CA PHE A 17 -15.99 -9.71 0.28
C PHE A 17 -14.52 -9.61 0.68
N LEU A 18 -14.21 -8.86 1.74
CA LEU A 18 -12.84 -8.72 2.22
C LEU A 18 -12.37 -9.99 2.93
N PRO A 19 -11.16 -10.50 2.61
CA PRO A 19 -10.56 -11.60 3.34
C PRO A 19 -10.45 -11.28 4.84
N SER A 20 -10.64 -12.27 5.70
CA SER A 20 -10.59 -12.07 7.16
C SER A 20 -9.24 -11.53 7.66
N GLN A 21 -8.15 -11.83 6.95
CA GLN A 21 -6.82 -11.31 7.25
C GLN A 21 -6.69 -9.80 6.97
N PHE A 22 -7.48 -9.25 6.04
CA PHE A 22 -7.49 -7.81 5.76
C PHE A 22 -8.02 -7.04 6.95
N LYS A 23 -9.09 -7.55 7.58
CA LYS A 23 -9.74 -6.93 8.76
C LYS A 23 -8.82 -6.83 9.99
N ARG A 24 -7.67 -7.52 10.00
CA ARG A 24 -6.64 -7.39 11.05
C ARG A 24 -5.74 -6.17 10.88
N VAL A 25 -5.71 -5.57 9.68
CA VAL A 25 -4.81 -4.46 9.33
C VAL A 25 -5.60 -3.22 8.92
N LEU A 26 -6.66 -3.41 8.12
CA LEU A 26 -7.52 -2.33 7.65
C LEU A 26 -8.37 -1.77 8.79
N GLN A 27 -8.47 -0.44 8.87
CA GLN A 27 -9.41 0.22 9.76
C GLN A 27 -10.86 -0.07 9.33
N PRO A 28 -11.82 -0.22 10.26
CA PRO A 28 -13.22 -0.47 9.93
C PRO A 28 -13.81 0.58 8.97
N ALA A 29 -13.44 1.84 9.14
CA ALA A 29 -13.87 2.95 8.27
C ALA A 29 -13.42 2.81 6.81
N ASP A 30 -12.43 1.95 6.54
CA ASP A 30 -11.85 1.71 5.22
C ASP A 30 -12.37 0.45 4.53
N TRP A 31 -13.06 -0.44 5.24
CA TRP A 31 -13.47 -1.75 4.70
C TRP A 31 -14.34 -1.62 3.46
N VAL A 32 -15.41 -0.83 3.54
CA VAL A 32 -16.41 -0.74 2.45
C VAL A 32 -15.84 -0.11 1.18
N TRP A 33 -15.09 1.00 1.29
CA TRP A 33 -14.58 1.66 0.08
C TRP A 33 -13.44 0.86 -0.56
N ILE A 34 -12.58 0.20 0.23
CA ILE A 34 -11.56 -0.71 -0.29
C ILE A 34 -12.23 -1.89 -1.01
N ALA A 35 -13.27 -2.49 -0.42
CA ALA A 35 -14.02 -3.56 -1.05
C ALA A 35 -14.62 -3.13 -2.40
N LYS A 36 -15.19 -1.92 -2.48
CA LYS A 36 -15.71 -1.36 -3.73
C LYS A 36 -14.64 -1.15 -4.80
N CYS A 37 -13.40 -0.82 -4.41
CA CYS A 37 -12.26 -0.72 -5.32
C CYS A 37 -11.81 -2.10 -5.83
N LEU A 38 -11.90 -3.14 -5.01
CA LEU A 38 -11.36 -4.47 -5.35
C LEU A 38 -12.38 -5.39 -6.02
N TYR A 39 -13.66 -5.29 -5.67
CA TYR A 39 -14.70 -6.23 -6.07
C TYR A 39 -15.82 -5.53 -6.87
N GLU A 40 -16.46 -6.30 -7.73
CA GLU A 40 -17.76 -5.95 -8.32
C GLU A 40 -18.89 -6.22 -7.32
N PRO A 41 -20.09 -5.64 -7.51
CA PRO A 41 -21.24 -5.90 -6.64
C PRO A 41 -21.65 -7.39 -6.56
N THR A 42 -21.24 -8.19 -7.54
CA THR A 42 -21.42 -9.65 -7.57
C THR A 42 -20.46 -10.42 -6.65
N GLY A 43 -19.51 -9.73 -6.00
CA GLY A 43 -18.46 -10.35 -5.18
C GLY A 43 -17.27 -10.87 -5.99
N GLN A 44 -17.28 -10.74 -7.31
CA GLN A 44 -16.14 -11.11 -8.15
C GLN A 44 -15.03 -10.06 -8.07
N LEU A 45 -13.78 -10.50 -7.99
CA LEU A 45 -12.62 -9.61 -8.03
C LEU A 45 -12.55 -8.90 -9.39
N ARG A 46 -12.36 -7.58 -9.38
CA ARG A 46 -12.21 -6.77 -10.60
C ARG A 46 -11.05 -7.30 -11.44
N GLN A 47 -11.30 -7.44 -12.74
CA GLN A 47 -10.30 -7.95 -13.68
C GLN A 47 -9.51 -6.82 -14.34
N GLN A 48 -10.18 -5.71 -14.64
CA GLN A 48 -9.57 -4.54 -15.26
C GLN A 48 -9.13 -3.54 -14.19
N ILE A 49 -7.85 -3.57 -13.86
CA ILE A 49 -7.22 -2.63 -12.92
C ILE A 49 -6.25 -1.76 -13.72
N GLN A 50 -6.55 -0.46 -13.82
CA GLN A 50 -5.76 0.47 -14.63
C GLN A 50 -4.75 1.28 -13.80
N THR A 51 -4.99 1.45 -12.51
CA THR A 51 -4.15 2.24 -11.60
C THR A 51 -3.72 1.41 -10.40
N ASN A 52 -2.54 1.69 -9.86
CA ASN A 52 -2.08 1.13 -8.60
C ASN A 52 -2.64 1.91 -7.39
N TRP A 53 -2.82 3.22 -7.52
CA TRP A 53 -3.20 4.09 -6.40
C TRP A 53 -4.71 4.34 -6.37
N PHE A 54 -5.30 4.13 -5.19
CA PHE A 54 -6.70 4.38 -4.88
C PHE A 54 -6.80 5.29 -3.66
N TYR A 55 -7.69 6.27 -3.73
CA TYR A 55 -7.89 7.27 -2.68
C TYR A 55 -9.30 7.15 -2.10
N PRO A 56 -9.47 7.36 -0.78
CA PRO A 56 -10.77 7.30 -0.16
C PRO A 56 -11.69 8.41 -0.70
N PRO A 57 -13.00 8.16 -0.79
CA PRO A 57 -13.95 9.16 -1.27
C PRO A 57 -14.02 10.34 -0.29
N MET A 58 -13.82 11.55 -0.81
CA MET A 58 -13.85 12.80 -0.04
C MET A 58 -15.23 13.47 -0.01
N GLN A 59 -16.24 12.91 -0.67
CA GLN A 59 -17.61 13.42 -0.69
C GLN A 59 -18.61 12.26 -0.94
N PRO A 60 -19.87 12.40 -0.48
CA PRO A 60 -20.34 13.42 0.47
C PRO A 60 -19.79 13.17 1.88
N LYS A 61 -19.60 14.24 2.67
CA LYS A 61 -19.27 14.14 4.10
C LYS A 61 -20.46 13.54 4.88
N PRO A 62 -20.23 12.61 5.83
CA PRO A 62 -21.29 12.10 6.68
C PRO A 62 -21.85 13.22 7.57
N SER A 63 -23.16 13.19 7.79
CA SER A 63 -23.86 14.07 8.74
C SER A 63 -24.79 13.18 9.58
N PRO A 64 -24.50 12.97 10.89
CA PRO A 64 -23.46 13.63 11.68
C PRO A 64 -22.02 13.25 11.26
N PRO A 65 -21.02 14.13 11.48
CA PRO A 65 -19.61 13.81 11.26
C PRO A 65 -19.16 12.55 11.99
N GLU A 66 -18.40 11.70 11.29
CA GLU A 66 -17.85 10.46 11.83
C GLU A 66 -16.31 10.52 11.76
N PRO A 67 -15.57 10.18 12.84
CA PRO A 67 -14.12 10.33 12.87
C PRO A 67 -13.44 9.46 11.81
N GLY A 68 -13.93 8.23 11.60
CA GLY A 68 -13.37 7.29 10.63
C GLY A 68 -13.25 7.86 9.22
N TRP A 69 -14.13 8.80 8.85
CA TRP A 69 -14.09 9.48 7.55
C TRP A 69 -12.85 10.37 7.36
N TYR A 70 -12.36 11.02 8.41
CA TYR A 70 -11.21 11.95 8.38
C TYR A 70 -9.86 11.22 8.42
N PHE A 71 -9.85 10.00 8.98
CA PHE A 71 -8.63 9.22 9.18
C PHE A 71 -8.44 8.08 8.17
N ARG A 72 -9.28 8.02 7.13
CA ARG A 72 -9.15 7.03 6.05
C ARG A 72 -7.77 7.09 5.41
N GLN A 73 -7.27 5.91 5.04
CA GLN A 73 -5.97 5.77 4.39
C GLN A 73 -6.14 5.54 2.88
N ARG A 74 -5.12 5.84 2.09
CA ARG A 74 -5.08 5.45 0.67
C ARG A 74 -4.66 3.99 0.53
N MET A 75 -4.89 3.40 -0.64
CA MET A 75 -4.50 2.02 -0.96
C MET A 75 -3.60 1.99 -2.19
N PHE A 76 -2.53 1.21 -2.13
CA PHE A 76 -1.71 0.79 -3.25
C PHE A 76 -1.99 -0.68 -3.58
N LEU A 77 -2.44 -0.95 -4.80
CA LEU A 77 -2.73 -2.27 -5.33
C LEU A 77 -1.58 -2.73 -6.24
N TRP A 78 -0.98 -3.87 -5.91
CA TRP A 78 0.07 -4.49 -6.68
C TRP A 78 -0.43 -5.75 -7.39
N ALA A 79 -0.63 -5.66 -8.71
CA ALA A 79 -1.15 -6.77 -9.51
C ALA A 79 -0.54 -6.82 -10.93
N PRO A 80 0.79 -6.98 -11.07
CA PRO A 80 1.48 -6.92 -12.36
C PRO A 80 0.93 -7.91 -13.42
N MET A 81 0.46 -9.09 -13.02
CA MET A 81 -0.12 -10.08 -13.95
C MET A 81 -1.46 -9.60 -14.50
N ARG A 82 -2.32 -8.98 -13.68
CA ARG A 82 -3.63 -8.46 -14.10
C ARG A 82 -3.56 -7.11 -14.80
N MET A 83 -2.71 -6.21 -14.31
CA MET A 83 -2.64 -4.83 -14.79
C MET A 83 -1.92 -4.73 -16.13
N TRP A 84 -0.86 -5.53 -16.31
CA TRP A 84 0.04 -5.40 -17.46
C TRP A 84 0.19 -6.70 -18.26
N GLY A 85 -0.49 -7.78 -17.87
CA GLY A 85 -0.42 -9.07 -18.56
C GLY A 85 0.95 -9.77 -18.43
N ILE A 86 1.79 -9.37 -17.47
CA ILE A 86 3.16 -9.89 -17.36
C ILE A 86 3.14 -11.33 -16.83
N PRO A 87 3.67 -12.32 -17.60
CA PRO A 87 3.67 -13.71 -17.18
C PRO A 87 4.83 -13.98 -16.19
N LEU A 88 4.49 -14.19 -14.91
CA LEU A 88 5.47 -14.57 -13.90
C LEU A 88 5.84 -16.06 -13.96
N LYS A 89 7.09 -16.39 -13.65
CA LYS A 89 7.65 -17.74 -13.58
C LYS A 89 7.91 -18.15 -12.12
N CYS A 90 7.69 -19.42 -11.84
CA CYS A 90 7.95 -20.00 -10.52
C CYS A 90 9.46 -19.94 -10.19
N PRO A 91 9.87 -19.35 -9.06
CA PRO A 91 11.29 -19.29 -8.67
C PRO A 91 11.94 -20.67 -8.49
N GLN A 92 11.14 -21.70 -8.19
CA GLN A 92 11.64 -23.06 -7.91
C GLN A 92 11.80 -23.94 -9.16
N CYS A 93 10.92 -23.81 -10.15
CA CYS A 93 10.88 -24.72 -11.31
C CYS A 93 10.79 -24.03 -12.67
N GLY A 94 10.79 -22.69 -12.72
CA GLY A 94 10.77 -21.89 -13.95
C GLY A 94 9.45 -21.91 -14.74
N ARG A 95 8.47 -22.75 -14.36
CA ARG A 95 7.18 -22.84 -15.06
C ARG A 95 6.34 -21.58 -14.88
N LYS A 96 5.56 -21.23 -15.90
CA LYS A 96 4.60 -20.12 -15.86
C LYS A 96 3.59 -20.30 -14.72
N MET A 97 3.36 -19.24 -13.97
CA MET A 97 2.37 -19.16 -12.90
C MET A 97 1.05 -18.58 -13.40
N HIS A 98 -0.03 -18.85 -12.66
CA HIS A 98 -1.35 -18.26 -12.88
C HIS A 98 -1.78 -17.48 -11.63
N HIS A 99 -2.69 -16.52 -11.79
CA HIS A 99 -3.27 -15.81 -10.65
C HIS A 99 -4.32 -16.70 -9.96
N SER A 100 -4.29 -16.80 -8.63
CA SER A 100 -5.22 -17.59 -7.81
C SER A 100 -6.14 -16.72 -6.95
N GLY A 101 -6.48 -15.51 -7.43
CA GLY A 101 -7.27 -14.52 -6.70
C GLY A 101 -6.39 -13.45 -6.06
N ILE A 102 -6.90 -12.83 -4.99
CA ILE A 102 -6.22 -11.77 -4.24
C ILE A 102 -5.24 -12.36 -3.23
N TYR A 103 -4.08 -11.73 -3.06
CA TYR A 103 -3.13 -12.12 -2.03
C TYR A 103 -3.73 -11.87 -0.64
N PRO A 104 -3.72 -12.86 0.27
CA PRO A 104 -4.49 -12.77 1.51
C PRO A 104 -3.89 -11.81 2.55
N LYS A 105 -2.66 -11.32 2.36
CA LYS A 105 -2.03 -10.42 3.34
C LYS A 105 -2.03 -8.99 2.83
N VAL A 106 -2.42 -8.07 3.71
CA VAL A 106 -2.22 -6.63 3.56
C VAL A 106 -1.01 -6.22 4.39
N ARG A 107 -0.34 -5.16 3.96
CA ARG A 107 0.70 -4.48 4.74
C ARG A 107 0.30 -3.03 4.92
N GLU A 108 0.54 -2.49 6.10
CA GLU A 108 0.53 -1.05 6.29
C GLU A 108 1.93 -0.54 5.94
N VAL A 109 1.96 0.54 5.15
CA VAL A 109 3.19 1.20 4.73
C VAL A 109 3.24 2.58 5.37
N ILE A 110 4.37 2.88 6.01
CA ILE A 110 4.67 4.20 6.55
C ILE A 110 5.20 5.08 5.42
N ASP A 111 4.55 6.21 5.20
CA ASP A 111 5.00 7.29 4.30
C ASP A 111 5.43 8.51 5.14
N MET A 112 5.83 9.61 4.50
CA MET A 112 6.35 10.82 5.15
C MET A 112 5.35 11.48 6.11
N ASP A 113 4.08 11.57 5.73
CA ASP A 113 3.05 12.29 6.48
C ASP A 113 1.90 11.39 6.95
N SER A 114 1.87 10.15 6.48
CA SER A 114 0.70 9.30 6.60
C SER A 114 1.06 7.82 6.48
N ARG A 115 0.03 6.98 6.48
CA ARG A 115 0.14 5.54 6.22
C ARG A 115 -0.82 5.14 5.12
N TYR A 116 -0.47 4.09 4.39
CA TYR A 116 -1.32 3.53 3.35
C TYR A 116 -1.29 2.01 3.35
N TYR A 117 -2.31 1.41 2.73
CA TYR A 117 -2.39 -0.04 2.61
C TYR A 117 -1.73 -0.54 1.34
N LEU A 118 -0.83 -1.50 1.46
CA LEU A 118 -0.29 -2.27 0.36
C LEU A 118 -1.07 -3.59 0.24
N VAL A 119 -1.75 -3.76 -0.90
CA VAL A 119 -2.61 -4.90 -1.21
C VAL A 119 -2.06 -5.63 -2.44
N GLY A 120 -1.95 -6.95 -2.36
CA GLY A 120 -1.52 -7.78 -3.50
C GLY A 120 -2.74 -8.22 -4.29
N GLY A 121 -3.00 -7.62 -5.44
CA GLY A 121 -4.12 -8.02 -6.31
C GLY A 121 -3.86 -9.33 -7.05
N ASP A 122 -2.59 -9.72 -7.18
CA ASP A 122 -2.20 -11.04 -7.66
C ASP A 122 -1.85 -11.98 -6.52
N TYR A 123 -2.33 -13.21 -6.62
CA TYR A 123 -1.84 -14.33 -5.84
C TYR A 123 -1.20 -15.39 -6.76
N PRO A 124 0.08 -15.21 -7.16
CA PRO A 124 0.73 -16.11 -8.10
C PRO A 124 0.86 -17.51 -7.53
N ARG A 125 0.44 -18.52 -8.29
CA ARG A 125 0.55 -19.92 -7.92
C ARG A 125 1.14 -20.75 -9.05
N CYS A 126 2.12 -21.58 -8.69
CA CYS A 126 2.67 -22.55 -9.63
C CYS A 126 1.73 -23.76 -9.79
N SER A 127 1.43 -24.15 -11.03
CA SER A 127 0.61 -25.34 -11.30
C SER A 127 1.30 -26.65 -10.94
N ALA A 128 2.63 -26.69 -10.94
CA ALA A 128 3.43 -27.88 -10.64
C ALA A 128 3.80 -27.97 -9.15
N CYS A 129 4.47 -26.94 -8.62
CA CYS A 129 4.89 -26.92 -7.22
C CYS A 129 3.72 -26.74 -6.24
N LYS A 130 2.56 -26.25 -6.73
CA LYS A 130 1.37 -25.89 -5.94
C LYS A 130 1.60 -24.83 -4.84
N LEU A 131 2.83 -24.36 -4.69
CA LEU A 131 3.23 -23.32 -3.74
C LEU A 131 2.73 -21.94 -4.20
N PRO A 132 2.06 -21.19 -3.31
CA PRO A 132 1.82 -19.78 -3.52
C PRO A 132 3.11 -18.97 -3.38
N VAL A 133 3.26 -17.94 -4.20
CA VAL A 133 4.40 -17.02 -4.13
C VAL A 133 3.92 -15.65 -3.65
N CYS A 134 4.73 -15.02 -2.80
CA CYS A 134 4.47 -13.65 -2.36
C CYS A 134 4.62 -12.69 -3.56
N PRO A 135 3.60 -11.87 -3.90
CA PRO A 135 3.59 -11.08 -5.14
C PRO A 135 4.63 -9.94 -5.17
N TRP A 136 5.21 -9.63 -4.02
CA TRP A 136 6.28 -8.64 -3.83
C TRP A 136 7.55 -9.26 -3.24
N SER A 137 7.77 -10.57 -3.43
CA SER A 137 9.09 -11.15 -3.16
C SER A 137 10.10 -10.62 -4.17
N GLN A 138 11.38 -10.60 -3.79
CA GLN A 138 12.42 -10.15 -4.70
C GLN A 138 12.54 -11.04 -5.95
N ASP A 139 12.29 -12.35 -5.83
CA ASP A 139 12.21 -13.25 -6.98
C ASP A 139 11.09 -12.89 -7.96
N VAL A 140 10.01 -12.27 -7.50
CA VAL A 140 8.91 -11.80 -8.36
C VAL A 140 9.22 -10.44 -8.94
N LEU A 141 9.67 -9.49 -8.10
CA LEU A 141 9.99 -8.12 -8.53
C LEU A 141 11.15 -8.08 -9.54
N SER A 142 12.12 -8.98 -9.40
CA SER A 142 13.26 -9.11 -10.33
C SER A 142 12.88 -9.63 -11.72
N GLN A 143 11.73 -10.28 -11.87
CA GLN A 143 11.22 -10.74 -13.18
C GLN A 143 10.57 -9.63 -14.00
N LEU A 144 10.18 -8.52 -13.36
CA LEU A 144 9.67 -7.34 -14.04
C LEU A 144 10.82 -6.55 -14.65
N ASP A 145 10.56 -5.89 -15.77
CA ASP A 145 11.48 -4.88 -16.29
C ASP A 145 11.61 -3.70 -15.33
N VAL A 146 12.65 -2.89 -15.55
CA VAL A 146 13.01 -1.79 -14.66
C VAL A 146 11.86 -0.79 -14.51
N ALA A 147 11.15 -0.46 -15.59
CA ALA A 147 10.08 0.53 -15.54
C ALA A 147 8.95 0.06 -14.61
N HIS A 148 8.45 -1.16 -14.79
CA HIS A 148 7.39 -1.69 -13.91
C HIS A 148 7.87 -1.92 -12.48
N ARG A 149 9.12 -2.37 -12.28
CA ARG A 149 9.69 -2.57 -10.95
C ARG A 149 9.74 -1.27 -10.14
N THR A 150 10.04 -0.14 -10.78
CA THR A 150 10.10 1.18 -10.12
C THR A 150 8.75 1.68 -9.63
N LEU A 151 7.64 1.16 -10.16
CA LEU A 151 6.29 1.50 -9.70
C LEU A 151 5.97 0.90 -8.33
N PHE A 152 6.70 -0.13 -7.88
CA PHE A 152 6.50 -0.69 -6.55
C PHE A 152 7.03 0.29 -5.48
N PRO A 153 6.19 0.77 -4.55
CA PRO A 153 6.53 1.96 -3.76
C PRO A 153 7.21 1.64 -2.44
N ALA A 154 7.35 0.37 -2.03
CA ALA A 154 7.65 0.04 -0.65
C ALA A 154 8.87 -0.89 -0.48
N VAL A 155 9.56 -0.76 0.64
CA VAL A 155 10.53 -1.73 1.15
C VAL A 155 9.93 -2.43 2.36
N LEU A 156 9.84 -3.76 2.30
CA LEU A 156 9.08 -4.54 3.27
C LEU A 156 9.94 -5.07 4.43
N THR A 157 9.30 -5.19 5.58
CA THR A 157 9.77 -5.96 6.73
C THR A 157 8.78 -7.09 7.04
N THR A 158 8.92 -7.76 8.18
CA THR A 158 8.06 -8.87 8.59
C THR A 158 6.58 -8.46 8.70
N GLN A 159 6.29 -7.29 9.27
CA GLN A 159 4.93 -6.85 9.58
C GLN A 159 4.53 -5.55 8.87
N LEU A 160 5.46 -4.61 8.70
CA LEU A 160 5.24 -3.30 8.11
C LEU A 160 6.08 -3.10 6.85
N ALA A 161 5.86 -2.00 6.15
CA ALA A 161 6.74 -1.54 5.10
C ALA A 161 7.01 -0.03 5.24
N LEU A 162 8.05 0.45 4.57
CA LEU A 162 8.36 1.87 4.44
C LEU A 162 8.29 2.27 2.97
N ASP A 163 7.74 3.45 2.69
CA ASP A 163 7.74 4.02 1.35
C ASP A 163 9.18 4.29 0.88
N ARG A 164 9.48 4.05 -0.40
CA ARG A 164 10.80 4.25 -1.00
C ARG A 164 11.24 5.72 -0.98
N LYS A 165 10.31 6.66 -0.97
CA LYS A 165 10.61 8.09 -0.75
C LYS A 165 11.25 8.28 0.63
N CYS A 166 10.65 7.70 1.68
CA CYS A 166 11.22 7.70 3.03
C CYS A 166 12.60 7.01 3.08
N VAL A 167 12.75 5.87 2.39
CA VAL A 167 14.05 5.17 2.31
C VAL A 167 15.13 6.05 1.68
N THR A 168 14.78 6.91 0.73
CA THR A 168 15.74 7.84 0.11
C THR A 168 16.39 8.78 1.13
N PHE A 169 15.65 9.19 2.16
CA PHE A 169 16.18 9.99 3.27
C PHE A 169 17.07 9.17 4.22
N LEU A 170 16.95 7.84 4.25
CA LEU A 170 17.82 6.98 5.06
C LEU A 170 19.16 6.66 4.39
N ARG A 171 19.30 6.89 3.07
CA ARG A 171 20.51 6.56 2.31
C ARG A 171 21.75 7.39 2.68
N PRO A 172 21.67 8.72 2.87
CA PRO A 172 22.84 9.51 3.22
C PRO A 172 23.30 9.18 4.64
N ARG A 173 24.48 8.58 4.81
CA ARG A 173 25.04 8.26 6.14
C ARG A 173 25.95 9.37 6.66
N THR A 174 25.39 10.57 6.80
CA THR A 174 26.10 11.72 7.39
C THR A 174 25.93 11.73 8.91
N SER A 175 26.84 12.37 9.66
CA SER A 175 26.82 12.41 11.13
C SER A 175 25.54 13.01 11.74
N GLY A 176 24.70 13.69 10.96
CA GLY A 176 23.40 14.23 11.37
C GLY A 176 22.18 13.42 10.91
N ASN A 177 22.36 12.39 10.07
CA ASN A 177 21.26 11.64 9.47
C ASN A 177 21.17 10.22 10.02
N SER A 178 20.85 10.12 11.31
CA SER A 178 20.62 8.84 11.98
C SER A 178 19.17 8.37 11.78
N SER A 179 18.94 7.06 11.88
CA SER A 179 17.58 6.50 11.85
C SER A 179 16.70 7.03 12.99
N SER A 180 17.31 7.40 14.13
CA SER A 180 16.62 8.03 15.25
C SER A 180 16.15 9.44 14.90
N TYR A 181 17.03 10.25 14.30
CA TYR A 181 16.64 11.58 13.83
C TYR A 181 15.53 11.51 12.79
N PHE A 182 15.67 10.61 11.80
CA PHE A 182 14.64 10.40 10.79
C PHE A 182 13.30 9.98 11.41
N GLN A 183 13.32 9.04 12.35
CA GLN A 183 12.11 8.59 13.06
C GLN A 183 11.43 9.75 13.78
N SER A 184 12.18 10.58 14.53
CA SER A 184 11.60 11.72 15.25
C SER A 184 11.06 12.78 14.29
N ALA A 185 11.75 13.07 13.19
CA ALA A 185 11.29 14.01 12.19
C ALA A 185 9.98 13.55 11.50
N VAL A 186 9.90 12.27 11.12
CA VAL A 186 8.67 11.71 10.51
C VAL A 186 7.55 11.64 11.54
N GLU A 187 7.85 11.33 12.81
CA GLU A 187 6.84 11.29 13.87
C GLU A 187 6.23 12.68 14.12
N GLU A 188 7.04 13.74 14.09
CA GLU A 188 6.56 15.12 14.18
C GLU A 188 5.57 15.43 13.04
N VAL A 189 5.94 15.13 11.79
CA VAL A 189 5.08 15.35 10.61
C VAL A 189 3.79 14.54 10.71
N HIS A 190 3.85 13.29 11.16
CA HIS A 190 2.66 12.46 11.37
C HIS A 190 1.76 13.05 12.46
N SER A 191 2.35 13.59 13.52
CA SER A 191 1.61 14.20 14.63
C SER A 191 0.90 15.48 14.20
N GLU A 192 1.55 16.31 13.38
CA GLU A 192 0.98 17.51 12.79
C GLU A 192 -0.19 17.17 11.85
N GLU A 193 -0.02 16.20 10.96
CA GLU A 193 -1.07 15.75 10.05
C GLU A 193 -2.27 15.13 10.79
N TRP A 194 -2.00 14.36 11.85
CA TRP A 194 -3.04 13.83 12.72
C TRP A 194 -3.80 14.95 13.46
N ALA A 195 -3.08 15.94 14.00
CA ALA A 195 -3.67 17.09 14.67
C ALA A 195 -4.54 17.90 13.70
N ARG A 196 -4.07 18.13 12.48
CA ARG A 196 -4.81 18.82 11.41
C ARG A 196 -6.14 18.13 11.09
N ARG A 197 -6.14 16.79 10.93
CA ARG A 197 -7.36 16.00 10.71
C ARG A 197 -8.30 16.04 11.91
N THR A 198 -7.74 16.01 13.12
CA THR A 198 -8.51 16.12 14.37
C THR A 198 -9.22 17.46 14.47
N ILE A 199 -8.53 18.57 14.19
CA ILE A 199 -9.12 19.92 14.16
C ILE A 199 -10.25 19.98 13.13
N GLN A 200 -10.05 19.42 11.94
CA GLN A 200 -11.09 19.41 10.91
C GLN A 200 -12.34 18.66 11.36
N TYR A 201 -12.18 17.47 11.95
CA TYR A 201 -13.28 16.69 12.49
C TYR A 201 -14.04 17.44 13.59
N LEU A 202 -13.32 18.00 14.57
CA LEU A 202 -13.92 18.72 15.69
C LEU A 202 -14.65 19.99 15.23
N SER A 203 -14.10 20.70 14.24
CA SER A 203 -14.74 21.87 13.64
C SER A 203 -16.05 21.50 12.92
N ASP A 204 -16.05 20.38 12.17
CA ASP A 204 -17.26 19.89 11.50
C ASP A 204 -18.32 19.42 12.52
N CYS A 205 -17.92 18.80 13.64
CA CYS A 205 -18.80 18.46 14.76
C CYS A 205 -19.44 19.72 15.38
N GLU A 206 -18.64 20.74 15.66
CA GLU A 206 -19.14 22.01 16.20
C GLU A 206 -20.12 22.68 15.23
N HIS A 207 -19.81 22.70 13.93
CA HIS A 207 -20.68 23.24 12.91
C HIS A 207 -22.01 22.48 12.81
N HIS A 208 -21.96 21.15 12.94
CA HIS A 208 -23.17 20.33 13.00
C HIS A 208 -24.02 20.66 14.24
N LEU A 209 -23.41 20.81 15.42
CA LEU A 209 -24.14 21.22 16.64
C LEU A 209 -24.83 22.57 16.47
N ARG A 210 -24.15 23.56 15.90
CA ARG A 210 -24.74 24.87 15.62
C ARG A 210 -25.96 24.75 14.70
N LYS A 211 -25.89 23.92 13.66
CA LYS A 211 -27.03 23.66 12.77
C LYS A 211 -28.20 22.99 13.49
N VAL A 212 -27.94 21.97 14.31
CA VAL A 212 -28.98 21.26 15.05
C VAL A 212 -29.66 22.17 16.08
N ALA A 213 -28.89 23.03 16.76
CA ALA A 213 -29.43 24.00 17.71
C ALA A 213 -30.42 25.00 17.06
N LEU A 214 -30.14 25.42 15.81
CA LEU A 214 -31.03 26.31 15.05
C LEU A 214 -32.38 25.67 14.71
N VAL A 215 -32.45 24.34 14.64
CA VAL A 215 -33.67 23.59 14.25
C VAL A 215 -34.45 23.09 15.49
N GLN A 216 -34.06 23.50 16.70
CA GLN A 216 -34.71 23.13 17.97
C GLN A 216 -34.92 21.60 18.14
N SER A 217 -33.97 20.79 17.64
CA SER A 217 -34.02 19.35 17.84
C SER A 217 -33.69 19.00 19.30
N ALA A 218 -34.52 18.17 19.94
CA ALA A 218 -34.46 17.86 21.36
C ALA A 218 -33.29 16.94 21.78
N ALA A 219 -32.50 16.42 20.83
CA ALA A 219 -31.39 15.51 21.11
C ALA A 219 -30.05 16.12 20.68
N THR A 220 -29.16 16.38 21.64
CA THR A 220 -27.77 16.75 21.37
C THR A 220 -27.04 15.53 20.80
N PRO A 221 -26.52 15.57 19.56
CA PRO A 221 -25.81 14.44 18.99
C PRO A 221 -24.52 14.18 19.77
N ALA A 222 -24.32 12.94 20.21
CA ALA A 222 -23.06 12.48 20.80
C ALA A 222 -22.08 12.09 19.69
N PHE A 223 -20.93 12.74 19.64
CA PHE A 223 -19.87 12.41 18.68
C PHE A 223 -18.86 11.46 19.29
N SER A 224 -18.35 10.55 18.48
CA SER A 224 -17.23 9.68 18.86
C SER A 224 -15.94 10.47 19.01
N ALA A 225 -15.02 10.00 19.86
CA ALA A 225 -13.69 10.60 19.96
C ALA A 225 -12.93 10.48 18.60
N PRO A 226 -12.02 11.42 18.30
CA PRO A 226 -11.11 11.29 17.16
C PRO A 226 -10.31 9.98 17.23
N ALA A 227 -9.85 9.49 16.09
CA ALA A 227 -8.99 8.31 16.07
C ALA A 227 -7.69 8.58 16.85
N PRO A 228 -7.22 7.65 17.70
CA PRO A 228 -5.99 7.87 18.47
C PRO A 228 -4.77 7.96 17.54
N PHE A 229 -3.79 8.77 17.93
CA PHE A 229 -2.50 8.82 17.23
C PHE A 229 -1.79 7.47 17.30
N LYS A 230 -1.18 7.06 16.19
CA LYS A 230 -0.45 5.79 16.08
C LYS A 230 1.05 6.05 15.95
N PRO A 231 1.84 5.82 17.01
CA PRO A 231 3.27 6.13 17.01
C PRO A 231 4.04 5.33 15.96
N LEU A 232 5.19 5.87 15.55
CA LEU A 232 6.06 5.18 14.61
C LEU A 232 6.83 4.05 15.31
N PRO A 233 7.32 3.04 14.57
CA PRO A 233 8.27 2.07 15.09
C PRO A 233 9.55 2.74 15.62
N LEU A 234 10.31 2.02 16.43
CA LEU A 234 11.60 2.50 16.93
C LEU A 234 12.63 2.64 15.79
N ALA A 235 13.65 3.45 16.00
CA ALA A 235 14.75 3.70 15.05
C ALA A 235 15.37 2.41 14.46
N GLN A 236 15.52 1.36 15.27
CA GLN A 236 16.05 0.05 14.86
C GLN A 236 15.24 -0.60 13.72
N TRP A 237 13.93 -0.33 13.67
CA TRP A 237 13.08 -0.82 12.59
C TRP A 237 13.44 -0.12 11.26
N PHE A 238 13.69 1.19 11.27
CA PHE A 238 14.14 1.94 10.09
C PHE A 238 15.53 1.49 9.62
N GLU A 239 16.43 1.12 10.54
CA GLU A 239 17.72 0.50 10.21
C GLU A 239 17.54 -0.85 9.50
N THR A 240 16.59 -1.66 9.98
CA THR A 240 16.25 -2.94 9.35
C THR A 240 15.71 -2.73 7.95
N VAL A 241 14.81 -1.75 7.76
CA VAL A 241 14.29 -1.40 6.42
C VAL A 241 15.42 -0.98 5.49
N HIS A 242 16.30 -0.09 5.95
CA HIS A 242 17.43 0.38 5.15
C HIS A 242 18.36 -0.76 4.75
N SER A 243 18.63 -1.68 5.68
CA SER A 243 19.39 -2.91 5.39
C SER A 243 18.70 -3.77 4.32
N ASN A 244 17.38 -3.95 4.40
CA ASN A 244 16.61 -4.67 3.39
C ASN A 244 16.65 -3.97 2.01
N ASP A 245 16.61 -2.63 1.95
CA ASP A 245 16.77 -1.87 0.70
C ASP A 245 18.13 -2.16 0.06
N ILE A 246 19.22 -2.10 0.84
CA ILE A 246 20.57 -2.42 0.36
C ILE A 246 20.63 -3.86 -0.16
N LEU A 247 20.11 -4.83 0.60
CA LEU A 247 20.09 -6.24 0.22
C LEU A 247 19.36 -6.46 -1.10
N SER A 248 18.29 -5.71 -1.37
CA SER A 248 17.52 -5.84 -2.61
C SER A 248 18.25 -5.36 -3.87
N HIS A 249 19.28 -4.52 -3.73
CA HIS A 249 20.08 -3.96 -4.84
C HIS A 249 21.48 -4.59 -4.96
N LEU A 250 21.81 -5.61 -4.15
CA LEU A 250 23.17 -6.16 -4.11
C LEU A 250 23.67 -6.66 -5.46
N ASP A 251 22.83 -7.32 -6.24
CA ASP A 251 23.27 -7.88 -7.53
C ASP A 251 23.48 -6.79 -8.58
N GLU A 252 22.69 -5.71 -8.55
CA GLU A 252 22.91 -4.52 -9.38
C GLU A 252 24.22 -3.84 -8.98
N MET A 253 24.48 -3.65 -7.68
CA MET A 253 25.73 -3.09 -7.18
C MET A 253 26.94 -3.94 -7.57
N LYS A 254 26.85 -5.27 -7.46
CA LYS A 254 27.90 -6.19 -7.92
C LYS A 254 28.16 -6.01 -9.41
N GLY A 255 27.11 -5.92 -10.22
CA GLY A 255 27.21 -5.69 -11.66
C GLY A 255 27.90 -4.38 -12.03
N VAL A 256 27.60 -3.29 -11.32
CA VAL A 256 28.28 -2.00 -11.52
C VAL A 256 29.75 -2.09 -11.15
N ILE A 257 30.07 -2.72 -10.01
CA ILE A 257 31.46 -2.91 -9.57
C ILE A 257 32.22 -3.77 -10.58
N THR A 258 31.67 -4.90 -11.03
CA THR A 258 32.33 -5.77 -12.02
C THR A 258 32.43 -5.12 -13.39
N SER A 259 31.47 -4.30 -13.81
CA SER A 259 31.56 -3.55 -15.07
C SER A 259 32.61 -2.44 -15.02
N THR A 260 32.80 -1.81 -13.86
CA THR A 260 33.72 -0.67 -13.70
C THR A 260 35.15 -1.12 -13.39
N TYR A 261 35.29 -2.17 -12.58
CA TYR A 261 36.57 -2.67 -12.07
C TYR A 261 36.92 -4.07 -12.57
N GLY A 262 36.11 -4.66 -13.45
CA GLY A 262 36.37 -5.95 -14.06
C GLY A 262 37.67 -5.94 -14.86
N ARG A 263 38.52 -6.94 -14.65
CA ARG A 263 39.79 -7.08 -15.35
C ARG A 263 39.52 -7.71 -16.73
N ILE A 264 39.99 -7.10 -17.81
CA ILE A 264 39.99 -7.71 -19.15
C ILE A 264 40.88 -8.96 -19.08
N LEU A 265 40.28 -10.15 -19.13
CA LEU A 265 41.00 -11.42 -18.97
C LEU A 265 41.64 -11.92 -20.28
N LYS A 266 41.18 -11.45 -21.44
CA LYS A 266 41.80 -11.78 -22.72
C LYS A 266 41.48 -10.73 -23.78
N MET A 267 42.52 -10.26 -24.46
CA MET A 267 42.43 -9.43 -25.66
C MET A 267 42.98 -10.29 -26.79
N ASP A 268 42.12 -10.88 -27.62
CA ASP A 268 42.58 -11.69 -28.75
C ASP A 268 43.12 -10.74 -29.84
N SER A 269 44.46 -10.64 -29.89
CA SER A 269 45.18 -9.93 -30.94
C SER A 269 45.25 -10.83 -32.18
N THR A 270 44.51 -10.46 -33.22
CA THR A 270 44.67 -11.06 -34.54
C THR A 270 45.93 -10.49 -35.20
N LYS A 271 47.05 -11.20 -35.09
CA LYS A 271 48.19 -10.96 -35.98
C LYS A 271 47.76 -11.33 -37.40
N LYS A 272 47.61 -10.34 -38.27
CA LYS A 272 47.66 -10.56 -39.72
C LYS A 272 49.10 -10.93 -40.07
N VAL A 273 49.31 -12.16 -40.53
CA VAL A 273 50.55 -12.60 -41.15
C VAL A 273 50.58 -11.97 -42.55
N GLN A 274 51.59 -11.13 -42.80
CA GLN A 274 52.00 -10.69 -44.13
C GLN A 274 53.14 -11.59 -44.60
#